data_AF-A0AAW3DIX6-F1
#
_entry.id   AF-A0AAW3DIX6-F1
#
_cell.length_a   1.000
_cell.length_b   1.000
_cell.length_c   1.000
_cell.angle_alpha   90.00
_cell.angle_beta   90.00
_cell.angle_gamma   90.00
#
_symmetry.space_group_name_H-M   'P 1'
#
loop_
_entity.id
_entity.type
_entity.pdbx_description
1 polymer ?
#
loop_
_entity_poly.entity_id
_entity_poly.type
_entity_poly.pdbx_seq_one_letter_code
_entity_poly.pdbx_strand_id
1 'polypeptide(L)'
;DLFSFPQSKQLMVVENSVEVAQFINNHPDFLTLAEPFWKELASLPVVYEYNIYRRLIEHFGTHFLHSGSLGGLYKVIFFMDTDKMKAEGMSITDMYECTTSGWNAFIVKKKKVKCSKLDELLQTSSGSSGNKIKGDPYIEGGSPGAVAGLSYLELNNPAGNSQRYSFWARSVTDYPRVIKQKLTPLYELVKEVPCSSVKKHYLKQAIEEYMAENDPCKCQPCQNGGEAAVEGTQCVCYCKPYTFGAACELGTLVQDQPGIVDGHWSCWSSWSPCSGGRKSRSRTCNNPSPRGGGKACIGEQHESRPCEDEELQHFRLIEPHCFDLSITPTEFCSFPPLLKNGFVQNAENSYPVGKSIVYVCRHGYSLVGDPVAKCGSNLQWQTGDRYCQETACLLPVLEGSLQAEPWKPVYEIGERITLSCPHSMHLEGARSILCEPSLKWSPDMKAIQCKRAVPSVKPEVTEPKCQPWEKVHQSQCVCKMPYECGPSLDICATDQRTKRNTPLTVCKMHALECMGRKYSLTNAENCHVPQAAAISCGSCRSWEKCDVLSNNCVCDEDRLGKEGGIQICAEVSGSAARQTMTEWEAGQLRCQGQTVTLVGIRPCDVQSK
;
A
#
# COMPACT_ATOMS: atom_id res chain seq x y z
N ASP A 1 -15.35 -48.12 -8.77
CA ASP A 1 -15.81 -49.51 -8.99
C ASP A 1 -17.32 -49.67 -9.25
N LEU A 2 -17.98 -48.73 -9.96
CA LEU A 2 -19.45 -48.60 -9.85
C LEU A 2 -20.30 -48.93 -11.09
N PHE A 3 -19.76 -49.32 -12.25
CA PHE A 3 -20.62 -49.51 -13.45
C PHE A 3 -20.31 -50.73 -14.34
N SER A 4 -19.62 -51.75 -13.83
CA SER A 4 -19.55 -53.06 -14.49
C SER A 4 -20.70 -53.94 -13.98
N PHE A 5 -21.83 -53.97 -14.69
CA PHE A 5 -22.92 -54.88 -14.36
C PHE A 5 -22.71 -56.24 -15.04
N PRO A 6 -22.90 -57.37 -14.33
CA PRO A 6 -22.72 -58.71 -14.90
C PRO A 6 -23.90 -59.20 -15.77
N GLN A 7 -24.95 -58.39 -15.96
CA GLN A 7 -26.19 -58.79 -16.62
C GLN A 7 -26.85 -57.63 -17.37
N SER A 8 -27.60 -57.97 -18.43
CA SER A 8 -28.37 -57.06 -19.27
C SER A 8 -29.53 -56.43 -18.48
N LYS A 9 -29.54 -55.09 -18.40
CA LYS A 9 -30.51 -54.33 -17.62
C LYS A 9 -31.27 -53.33 -18.48
N GLN A 10 -32.55 -53.16 -18.17
CA GLN A 10 -33.40 -52.10 -18.67
C GLN A 10 -33.64 -51.07 -17.57
N LEU A 11 -33.59 -49.79 -17.93
CA LEU A 11 -33.70 -48.68 -17.00
C LEU A 11 -35.11 -48.12 -17.03
N MET A 12 -35.78 -48.11 -15.89
CA MET A 12 -36.99 -47.32 -15.68
C MET A 12 -36.60 -46.07 -14.90
N VAL A 13 -36.75 -44.91 -15.54
CA VAL A 13 -36.47 -43.61 -14.92
C VAL A 13 -37.79 -43.02 -14.43
N VAL A 14 -37.89 -42.75 -13.14
CA VAL A 14 -38.99 -41.98 -12.55
C VAL A 14 -38.44 -40.61 -12.20
N GLU A 15 -38.94 -39.59 -12.88
CA GLU A 15 -38.52 -38.21 -12.67
C GLU A 15 -39.69 -37.29 -12.31
N ASN A 16 -39.41 -36.29 -11.49
CA ASN A 16 -40.29 -35.18 -11.20
C ASN A 16 -39.48 -33.98 -10.75
N SER A 17 -39.97 -32.78 -11.05
CA SER A 17 -39.33 -31.53 -10.65
C SER A 17 -40.32 -30.67 -9.86
N VAL A 18 -39.88 -30.14 -8.73
CA VAL A 18 -40.58 -29.11 -7.97
C VAL A 18 -39.87 -27.80 -8.26
N GLU A 19 -40.55 -26.85 -8.90
CA GLU A 19 -40.01 -25.51 -9.16
C GLU A 19 -40.54 -24.53 -8.11
N VAL A 20 -39.63 -23.80 -7.48
CA VAL A 20 -39.93 -22.81 -6.43
C VAL A 20 -39.80 -21.40 -7.00
N ALA A 21 -38.77 -21.15 -7.79
CA ALA A 21 -38.53 -19.88 -8.45
C ALA A 21 -37.82 -20.10 -9.79
N GLN A 22 -37.86 -19.09 -10.65
CA GLN A 22 -37.08 -19.03 -11.88
C GLN A 22 -36.21 -17.79 -11.83
N PHE A 23 -35.01 -17.88 -12.39
CA PHE A 23 -34.12 -16.75 -12.50
C PHE A 23 -33.55 -16.65 -13.91
N ILE A 24 -33.35 -15.41 -14.33
CA ILE A 24 -32.62 -15.05 -15.55
C ILE A 24 -31.63 -14.00 -15.10
N ASN A 25 -30.35 -14.30 -15.25
CA ASN A 25 -29.29 -13.36 -14.92
C ASN A 25 -29.25 -12.24 -15.96
N ASN A 26 -28.86 -11.05 -15.51
CA ASN A 26 -28.62 -9.92 -16.39
C ASN A 26 -27.49 -10.23 -17.39
N HIS A 27 -27.39 -9.40 -18.43
CA HIS A 27 -26.30 -9.47 -19.38
C HIS A 27 -24.94 -9.45 -18.66
N PRO A 28 -23.92 -10.20 -19.14
CA PRO A 28 -22.59 -10.27 -18.53
C PRO A 28 -22.00 -8.92 -18.12
N ASP A 29 -22.22 -7.88 -18.93
CA ASP A 29 -21.72 -6.51 -18.69
C ASP A 29 -22.20 -5.90 -17.36
N PHE A 30 -23.31 -6.35 -16.80
CA PHE A 30 -23.88 -5.82 -15.55
C PHE A 30 -23.73 -6.76 -14.35
N LEU A 31 -23.15 -7.95 -14.52
CA LEU A 31 -22.96 -8.90 -13.43
C LEU A 31 -21.76 -8.54 -12.56
N THR A 32 -21.95 -8.44 -11.25
CA THR A 32 -20.84 -8.23 -10.32
C THR A 32 -20.05 -9.52 -10.13
N LEU A 33 -18.73 -9.44 -10.28
CA LEU A 33 -17.85 -10.60 -10.13
C LEU A 33 -17.55 -10.86 -8.65
N ALA A 34 -17.53 -12.13 -8.27
CA ALA A 34 -17.09 -12.52 -6.93
C ALA A 34 -15.60 -12.19 -6.74
N GLU A 35 -15.23 -11.68 -5.57
CA GLU A 35 -13.85 -11.26 -5.27
C GLU A 35 -12.79 -12.34 -5.57
N PRO A 36 -12.97 -13.63 -5.20
CA PRO A 36 -11.98 -14.67 -5.51
C PRO A 36 -11.79 -14.87 -7.02
N PHE A 37 -12.89 -14.83 -7.77
CA PHE A 37 -12.86 -14.98 -9.22
C PHE A 37 -12.19 -13.77 -9.89
N TRP A 38 -12.52 -12.56 -9.45
CA TRP A 38 -11.91 -11.33 -9.96
C TRP A 38 -10.41 -11.28 -9.69
N LYS A 39 -9.95 -11.68 -8.48
CA LYS A 39 -8.51 -11.73 -8.15
C LYS A 39 -7.74 -12.68 -9.07
N GLU A 40 -8.26 -13.88 -9.29
CA GLU A 40 -7.65 -14.87 -10.18
C GLU A 40 -7.58 -14.35 -11.62
N LEU A 41 -8.69 -13.78 -12.14
CA LEU A 41 -8.71 -13.13 -13.46
C LEU A 41 -7.72 -11.95 -13.58
N ALA A 42 -7.63 -11.12 -12.56
CA ALA A 42 -6.69 -10.00 -12.52
C ALA A 42 -5.22 -10.49 -12.53
N SER A 43 -4.94 -11.63 -11.89
CA SER A 43 -3.60 -12.22 -11.82
C SER A 43 -3.17 -12.97 -13.08
N LEU A 44 -4.09 -13.32 -13.98
CA LEU A 44 -3.76 -14.00 -15.23
C LEU A 44 -2.72 -13.23 -16.06
N PRO A 45 -1.75 -13.91 -16.68
CA PRO A 45 -0.76 -13.27 -17.53
C PRO A 45 -1.41 -12.77 -18.83
N VAL A 46 -0.87 -11.67 -19.34
CA VAL A 46 -1.21 -11.12 -20.67
C VAL A 46 -0.51 -11.87 -21.80
N VAL A 47 0.43 -12.78 -21.47
CA VAL A 47 0.99 -13.75 -22.40
C VAL A 47 0.17 -15.02 -22.30
N TYR A 48 -0.15 -15.63 -23.43
CA TYR A 48 -0.86 -16.90 -23.41
C TYR A 48 0.01 -18.01 -22.80
N GLU A 49 -0.34 -18.44 -21.60
CA GLU A 49 0.23 -19.60 -20.93
C GLU A 49 -0.89 -20.56 -20.50
N TYR A 50 -1.12 -21.59 -21.31
CA TYR A 50 -2.23 -22.52 -21.13
C TYR A 50 -2.34 -23.09 -19.70
N ASN A 51 -1.22 -23.47 -19.07
CA ASN A 51 -1.21 -24.08 -17.74
C ASN A 51 -1.81 -23.18 -16.64
N ILE A 52 -1.66 -21.87 -16.74
CA ILE A 52 -2.21 -20.92 -15.76
C ILE A 52 -3.72 -20.77 -15.98
N TYR A 53 -4.15 -20.61 -17.22
CA TYR A 53 -5.57 -20.51 -17.58
C TYR A 53 -6.31 -21.82 -17.28
N ARG A 54 -5.68 -22.98 -17.49
CA ARG A 54 -6.22 -24.30 -17.15
C ARG A 54 -6.56 -24.41 -15.67
N ARG A 55 -5.71 -23.93 -14.77
CA ARG A 55 -5.99 -23.94 -13.32
C ARG A 55 -7.24 -23.14 -12.97
N LEU A 56 -7.44 -22.00 -13.63
CA LEU A 56 -8.64 -21.19 -13.46
C LEU A 56 -9.89 -21.95 -13.93
N ILE A 57 -9.81 -22.66 -15.06
CA ILE A 57 -10.90 -23.49 -15.59
C ILE A 57 -11.20 -24.69 -14.67
N GLU A 58 -10.18 -25.35 -14.13
CA GLU A 58 -10.35 -26.46 -13.18
C GLU A 58 -11.02 -25.98 -11.87
N HIS A 59 -10.78 -24.74 -11.46
CA HIS A 59 -11.34 -24.18 -10.24
C HIS A 59 -12.76 -23.60 -10.41
N PHE A 60 -13.00 -22.85 -11.49
CA PHE A 60 -14.28 -22.13 -11.70
C PHE A 60 -15.18 -22.74 -12.79
N GLY A 61 -14.69 -23.71 -13.55
CA GLY A 61 -15.41 -24.38 -14.63
C GLY A 61 -15.28 -23.67 -15.98
N THR A 62 -16.11 -24.10 -16.93
CA THR A 62 -16.11 -23.58 -18.33
C THR A 62 -17.28 -22.65 -18.63
N HIS A 63 -18.34 -22.69 -17.81
CA HIS A 63 -19.59 -21.97 -18.03
C HIS A 63 -20.16 -21.41 -16.73
N PHE A 64 -20.96 -20.37 -16.84
CA PHE A 64 -21.80 -19.86 -15.75
C PHE A 64 -23.29 -19.98 -16.09
N LEU A 65 -24.14 -19.89 -15.06
CA LEU A 65 -25.58 -19.97 -15.21
C LEU A 65 -26.14 -18.66 -15.81
N HIS A 66 -26.78 -18.74 -16.97
CA HIS A 66 -27.50 -17.60 -17.56
C HIS A 66 -28.95 -17.55 -17.11
N SER A 67 -29.61 -18.71 -17.08
CA SER A 67 -30.96 -18.84 -16.52
C SER A 67 -31.18 -20.26 -15.99
N GLY A 68 -32.19 -20.42 -15.15
CA GLY A 68 -32.59 -21.71 -14.63
C GLY A 68 -33.78 -21.60 -13.68
N SER A 69 -34.18 -22.74 -13.15
CA SER A 69 -35.19 -22.80 -12.10
C SER A 69 -34.51 -23.19 -10.78
N LEU A 70 -34.86 -22.52 -9.69
CA LEU A 70 -34.55 -22.98 -8.33
C LEU A 70 -35.65 -23.93 -7.88
N GLY A 71 -35.25 -25.07 -7.37
CA GLY A 71 -36.19 -26.10 -6.99
C GLY A 71 -35.52 -27.40 -6.60
N GLY A 72 -36.20 -28.51 -6.89
CA GLY A 72 -35.72 -29.85 -6.60
C GLY A 72 -36.01 -30.76 -7.78
N LEU A 73 -35.02 -31.57 -8.14
CA LEU A 73 -35.16 -32.61 -9.13
C LEU A 73 -35.11 -33.94 -8.41
N TYR A 74 -36.19 -34.69 -8.46
CA TYR A 74 -36.16 -36.09 -8.11
C TYR A 74 -36.02 -36.90 -9.38
N LYS A 75 -34.99 -37.73 -9.45
CA LYS A 75 -34.83 -38.74 -10.47
C LYS A 75 -34.39 -40.02 -9.80
N VAL A 76 -35.13 -41.11 -9.97
CA VAL A 76 -34.73 -42.43 -9.46
C VAL A 76 -34.71 -43.40 -10.63
N ILE A 77 -33.61 -44.14 -10.71
CA ILE A 77 -33.37 -45.13 -11.74
C ILE A 77 -33.57 -46.51 -11.13
N PHE A 78 -34.52 -47.27 -11.67
CA PHE A 78 -34.72 -48.67 -11.32
C PHE A 78 -34.14 -49.55 -12.41
N PHE A 79 -33.41 -50.58 -11.99
CA PHE A 79 -32.82 -51.55 -12.90
C PHE A 79 -33.71 -52.78 -12.95
N MET A 80 -34.12 -53.15 -14.16
CA MET A 80 -34.90 -54.34 -14.42
C MET A 80 -34.06 -55.34 -15.22
N ASP A 81 -34.13 -56.60 -14.81
CA ASP A 81 -33.51 -57.70 -15.54
C ASP A 81 -34.36 -57.99 -16.77
N THR A 82 -33.72 -57.90 -17.92
CA THR A 82 -34.37 -57.99 -19.23
C THR A 82 -34.88 -59.38 -19.54
N ASP A 83 -34.22 -60.42 -19.02
CA ASP A 83 -34.61 -61.80 -19.24
C ASP A 83 -35.84 -62.15 -18.40
N LYS A 84 -35.90 -61.61 -17.17
CA LYS A 84 -37.11 -61.70 -16.32
C LYS A 84 -38.29 -60.94 -16.93
N MET A 85 -38.06 -59.79 -17.55
CA MET A 85 -39.11 -59.05 -18.27
C MET A 85 -39.73 -59.86 -19.41
N LYS A 86 -38.89 -60.54 -20.19
CA LYS A 86 -39.35 -61.41 -21.27
C LYS A 86 -40.10 -62.63 -20.72
N ALA A 87 -39.60 -63.26 -19.65
CA ALA A 87 -40.24 -64.40 -19.01
C ALA A 87 -41.65 -64.07 -18.48
N GLU A 88 -41.83 -62.88 -17.91
CA GLU A 88 -43.13 -62.40 -17.41
C GLU A 88 -44.06 -61.84 -18.51
N GLY A 89 -43.60 -61.78 -19.76
CA GLY A 89 -44.37 -61.27 -20.89
C GLY A 89 -44.64 -59.75 -20.82
N MET A 90 -43.73 -58.98 -20.24
CA MET A 90 -43.91 -57.55 -20.00
C MET A 90 -43.25 -56.71 -21.11
N SER A 91 -44.04 -55.85 -21.77
CA SER A 91 -43.51 -54.91 -22.77
C SER A 91 -43.18 -53.54 -22.17
N ILE A 92 -42.38 -52.75 -22.89
CA ILE A 92 -42.09 -51.34 -22.55
C ILE A 92 -43.39 -50.53 -22.52
N THR A 93 -44.32 -50.80 -23.43
CA THR A 93 -45.63 -50.16 -23.49
C THR A 93 -46.48 -50.49 -22.27
N ASP A 94 -46.48 -51.75 -21.81
CA ASP A 94 -47.18 -52.13 -20.56
C ASP A 94 -46.55 -51.43 -19.35
N MET A 95 -45.23 -51.28 -19.33
CA MET A 95 -44.52 -50.52 -18.29
C MET A 95 -44.93 -49.04 -18.31
N TYR A 96 -44.93 -48.41 -19.50
CA TYR A 96 -45.44 -47.05 -19.66
C TYR A 96 -46.90 -46.95 -19.26
N GLU A 97 -47.80 -47.86 -19.63
CA GLU A 97 -49.21 -47.82 -19.18
C GLU A 97 -49.34 -47.91 -17.65
N CYS A 98 -48.45 -48.66 -17.00
CA CYS A 98 -48.41 -48.76 -15.55
C CYS A 98 -47.78 -47.53 -14.86
N THR A 99 -47.01 -46.69 -15.56
CA THR A 99 -46.35 -45.49 -14.99
C THR A 99 -46.91 -44.14 -15.49
N THR A 100 -47.52 -44.09 -16.68
CA THR A 100 -48.08 -42.89 -17.35
C THR A 100 -49.36 -42.36 -16.71
N SER A 101 -49.93 -43.08 -15.74
CA SER A 101 -50.91 -42.50 -14.81
C SER A 101 -50.28 -41.44 -13.87
N GLY A 102 -48.99 -41.10 -14.09
CA GLY A 102 -48.16 -40.20 -13.30
C GLY A 102 -47.44 -40.95 -12.18
N TRP A 103 -46.53 -40.27 -11.48
CA TRP A 103 -45.94 -40.71 -10.20
C TRP A 103 -46.99 -41.35 -9.27
N ASN A 104 -48.23 -40.88 -9.37
CA ASN A 104 -49.43 -41.44 -8.77
C ASN A 104 -49.55 -42.97 -8.87
N ALA A 105 -49.04 -43.66 -9.89
CA ALA A 105 -49.14 -45.12 -9.97
C ALA A 105 -48.39 -45.88 -8.85
N PHE A 106 -47.34 -45.29 -8.27
CA PHE A 106 -46.59 -45.85 -7.13
C PHE A 106 -47.03 -45.26 -5.77
N ILE A 107 -47.83 -44.19 -5.81
CA ILE A 107 -48.42 -43.48 -4.65
C ILE A 107 -49.91 -43.85 -4.43
N VAL A 108 -50.57 -44.40 -5.44
CA VAL A 108 -52.00 -44.74 -5.46
C VAL A 108 -52.16 -46.25 -5.63
N LYS A 109 -53.10 -46.83 -4.90
CA LYS A 109 -53.40 -48.28 -4.93
C LYS A 109 -53.82 -48.69 -6.35
N LYS A 110 -53.01 -49.50 -7.02
CA LYS A 110 -53.22 -49.92 -8.42
C LYS A 110 -54.43 -50.86 -8.55
N LYS A 111 -55.21 -50.70 -9.63
CA LYS A 111 -56.38 -51.55 -9.95
C LYS A 111 -56.13 -52.65 -10.99
N LYS A 112 -55.02 -52.59 -11.75
CA LYS A 112 -54.73 -53.51 -12.88
C LYS A 112 -53.76 -54.62 -12.47
N VAL A 113 -54.14 -55.89 -12.71
CA VAL A 113 -53.32 -57.10 -12.48
C VAL A 113 -51.98 -57.08 -13.24
N LYS A 114 -51.91 -56.45 -14.43
CA LYS A 114 -50.64 -56.29 -15.17
C LYS A 114 -49.60 -55.48 -14.40
N CYS A 115 -50.02 -54.53 -13.56
CA CYS A 115 -49.10 -53.66 -12.84
C CYS A 115 -48.61 -54.23 -11.50
N SER A 116 -49.25 -55.29 -10.98
CA SER A 116 -48.71 -56.05 -9.83
C SER A 116 -47.54 -56.94 -10.25
N LYS A 117 -47.56 -57.48 -11.48
CA LYS A 117 -46.41 -58.20 -12.06
C LYS A 117 -45.16 -57.30 -12.18
N LEU A 118 -45.36 -56.02 -12.50
CA LEU A 118 -44.26 -55.04 -12.56
C LEU A 118 -43.59 -54.85 -11.19
N ASP A 119 -44.38 -54.88 -10.12
CA ASP A 119 -43.89 -54.71 -8.76
C ASP A 119 -43.05 -55.92 -8.32
N GLU A 120 -43.49 -57.15 -8.63
CA GLU A 120 -42.72 -58.38 -8.40
C GLU A 120 -41.41 -58.39 -9.18
N LEU A 121 -41.44 -57.91 -10.43
CA LEU A 121 -40.26 -57.84 -11.27
C LEU A 121 -39.25 -56.83 -10.72
N LEU A 122 -39.70 -55.65 -10.29
CA LEU A 122 -38.83 -54.63 -9.68
C LEU A 122 -38.21 -55.12 -8.36
N GLN A 123 -38.95 -55.84 -7.52
CA GLN A 123 -38.43 -56.44 -6.28
C GLN A 123 -37.31 -57.44 -6.55
N THR A 124 -37.48 -58.27 -7.58
CA THR A 124 -36.54 -59.35 -7.91
C THR A 124 -35.34 -58.90 -8.74
N SER A 125 -35.34 -57.69 -9.29
CA SER A 125 -34.29 -57.19 -10.21
C SER A 125 -33.46 -56.02 -9.65
N SER A 126 -34.08 -55.06 -8.96
CA SER A 126 -33.40 -53.87 -8.44
C SER A 126 -32.77 -54.08 -7.05
N GLY A 127 -32.95 -55.28 -6.48
CA GLY A 127 -32.55 -55.62 -5.11
C GLY A 127 -33.57 -55.10 -4.10
N SER A 128 -34.10 -56.01 -3.28
CA SER A 128 -35.02 -55.65 -2.20
C SER A 128 -34.48 -56.06 -0.82
N SER A 129 -34.82 -55.26 0.19
CA SER A 129 -34.75 -55.68 1.59
C SER A 129 -36.17 -55.77 2.11
N GLY A 130 -36.77 -56.95 1.99
CA GLY A 130 -38.20 -57.15 2.21
C GLY A 130 -39.06 -56.43 1.16
N ASN A 131 -39.98 -55.57 1.61
CA ASN A 131 -40.93 -54.85 0.75
C ASN A 131 -40.41 -53.50 0.19
N LYS A 132 -39.13 -53.19 0.42
CA LYS A 132 -38.47 -51.97 -0.05
C LYS A 132 -37.69 -52.26 -1.31
N ILE A 133 -38.06 -51.61 -2.41
CA ILE A 133 -37.26 -51.61 -3.65
C ILE A 133 -36.23 -50.50 -3.52
N LYS A 134 -34.96 -50.86 -3.67
CA LYS A 134 -33.88 -49.89 -3.79
C LYS A 134 -33.77 -49.44 -5.24
N GLY A 135 -33.78 -48.13 -5.48
CA GLY A 135 -33.40 -47.55 -6.77
C GLY A 135 -32.08 -46.79 -6.61
N ASP A 136 -31.43 -46.43 -7.71
CA ASP A 136 -30.31 -45.49 -7.68
C ASP A 136 -30.85 -44.05 -7.76
N PRO A 137 -30.78 -43.28 -6.66
CA PRO A 137 -31.36 -41.95 -6.62
C PRO A 137 -30.37 -40.90 -7.14
N TYR A 138 -30.86 -40.07 -8.06
CA TYR A 138 -30.26 -38.80 -8.47
C TYR A 138 -31.21 -37.67 -8.04
N ILE A 139 -31.07 -37.23 -6.80
CA ILE A 139 -31.97 -36.26 -6.17
C ILE A 139 -31.19 -34.98 -5.88
N GLU A 140 -31.65 -33.88 -6.47
CA GLU A 140 -31.13 -32.54 -6.25
C GLU A 140 -32.15 -31.70 -5.47
N GLY A 141 -31.68 -30.96 -4.47
CA GLY A 141 -32.51 -30.12 -3.62
C GLY A 141 -33.29 -30.88 -2.54
N GLY A 142 -33.75 -30.13 -1.54
CA GLY A 142 -34.37 -30.64 -0.33
C GLY A 142 -33.38 -30.93 0.80
N SER A 143 -33.90 -31.10 2.01
CA SER A 143 -33.06 -31.37 3.19
C SER A 143 -32.40 -32.76 3.12
N PRO A 144 -31.16 -32.95 3.60
CA PRO A 144 -30.48 -34.25 3.54
C PRO A 144 -31.28 -35.41 4.15
N GLY A 145 -32.01 -35.15 5.26
CA GLY A 145 -32.87 -36.14 5.89
C GLY A 145 -34.09 -36.52 5.04
N ALA A 146 -34.66 -35.57 4.28
CA ALA A 146 -35.76 -35.85 3.36
C ALA A 146 -35.28 -36.63 2.13
N VAL A 147 -34.10 -36.30 1.60
CA VAL A 147 -33.47 -36.99 0.46
C VAL A 147 -33.15 -38.44 0.81
N ALA A 148 -32.63 -38.72 2.00
CA ALA A 148 -32.33 -40.09 2.43
C ALA A 148 -33.58 -41.01 2.42
N GLY A 149 -34.75 -40.47 2.78
CA GLY A 149 -36.02 -41.18 2.76
C GLY A 149 -36.55 -41.54 1.37
N LEU A 150 -35.98 -40.95 0.32
CA LEU A 150 -36.39 -41.12 -1.07
C LEU A 150 -35.51 -42.10 -1.87
N SER A 151 -34.51 -42.70 -1.21
CA SER A 151 -33.60 -43.69 -1.82
C SER A 151 -34.25 -45.07 -2.07
N TYR A 152 -35.46 -45.29 -1.57
CA TYR A 152 -36.20 -46.54 -1.71
C TYR A 152 -37.70 -46.29 -1.86
N LEU A 153 -38.38 -47.27 -2.45
CA LEU A 153 -39.83 -47.27 -2.62
C LEU A 153 -40.45 -48.46 -1.87
N GLU A 154 -41.44 -48.21 -1.01
CA GLU A 154 -42.20 -49.25 -0.32
C GLU A 154 -43.49 -49.57 -1.09
N LEU A 155 -43.52 -50.70 -1.81
CA LEU A 155 -44.68 -51.05 -2.63
C LEU A 155 -45.97 -51.24 -1.84
N ASN A 156 -45.84 -51.80 -0.63
CA ASN A 156 -46.99 -52.10 0.23
C ASN A 156 -47.46 -50.89 1.05
N ASN A 157 -46.73 -49.76 0.98
CA ASN A 157 -47.04 -48.54 1.71
C ASN A 157 -47.02 -47.30 0.78
N PRO A 158 -47.98 -47.21 -0.16
CA PRO A 158 -48.06 -46.10 -1.10
C PRO A 158 -48.31 -44.75 -0.39
N ALA A 159 -49.05 -44.75 0.72
CA ALA A 159 -49.27 -43.57 1.55
C ALA A 159 -47.96 -43.06 2.19
N GLY A 160 -47.11 -43.96 2.68
CA GLY A 160 -45.78 -43.61 3.19
C GLY A 160 -44.85 -43.05 2.13
N ASN A 161 -44.85 -43.61 0.91
CA ASN A 161 -44.11 -43.04 -0.22
C ASN A 161 -44.58 -41.61 -0.52
N SER A 162 -45.90 -41.40 -0.55
CA SER A 162 -46.50 -40.08 -0.77
C SER A 162 -46.12 -39.07 0.30
N GLN A 163 -46.13 -39.50 1.57
CA GLN A 163 -45.75 -38.66 2.69
C GLN A 163 -44.27 -38.29 2.65
N ARG A 164 -43.38 -39.23 2.33
CA ARG A 164 -41.94 -38.98 2.15
C ARG A 164 -41.67 -38.02 0.99
N TYR A 165 -42.33 -38.22 -0.15
CA TYR A 165 -42.23 -37.31 -1.28
C TYR A 165 -42.74 -35.91 -0.94
N SER A 166 -43.92 -35.82 -0.31
CA SER A 166 -44.50 -34.53 0.11
C SER A 166 -43.61 -33.82 1.12
N PHE A 167 -42.98 -34.57 2.04
CA PHE A 167 -42.02 -34.04 2.99
C PHE A 167 -40.78 -33.48 2.29
N TRP A 168 -40.21 -34.21 1.33
CA TRP A 168 -39.12 -33.70 0.50
C TRP A 168 -39.53 -32.47 -0.30
N ALA A 169 -40.66 -32.52 -1.02
CA ALA A 169 -41.15 -31.43 -1.85
C ALA A 169 -41.38 -30.14 -1.04
N ARG A 170 -41.84 -30.24 0.21
CA ARG A 170 -41.92 -29.08 1.12
C ARG A 170 -40.53 -28.57 1.50
N SER A 171 -39.58 -29.48 1.79
CA SER A 171 -38.21 -29.10 2.14
C SER A 171 -37.43 -28.47 0.98
N VAL A 172 -37.84 -28.72 -0.27
CA VAL A 172 -37.21 -28.10 -1.46
C VAL A 172 -37.38 -26.58 -1.45
N THR A 173 -38.47 -26.06 -0.88
CA THR A 173 -38.67 -24.62 -0.72
C THR A 173 -37.60 -23.99 0.17
N ASP A 174 -37.19 -24.68 1.23
CA ASP A 174 -36.17 -24.20 2.17
C ASP A 174 -34.74 -24.51 1.71
N TYR A 175 -34.56 -25.58 0.93
CA TYR A 175 -33.26 -26.05 0.43
C TYR A 175 -33.26 -26.25 -1.10
N PRO A 176 -33.50 -25.19 -1.89
CA PRO A 176 -33.55 -25.32 -3.34
C PRO A 176 -32.14 -25.52 -3.93
N ARG A 177 -32.09 -26.22 -5.06
CA ARG A 177 -30.93 -26.31 -5.94
C ARG A 177 -31.28 -25.79 -7.34
N VAL A 178 -30.26 -25.44 -8.10
CA VAL A 178 -30.44 -24.96 -9.47
C VAL A 178 -30.72 -26.16 -10.37
N ILE A 179 -31.91 -26.21 -10.96
CA ILE A 179 -32.35 -27.20 -11.94
C ILE A 179 -32.63 -26.52 -13.29
N LYS A 180 -32.80 -27.31 -14.36
CA LYS A 180 -33.12 -26.80 -15.72
C LYS A 180 -32.19 -25.66 -16.17
N GLN A 181 -30.89 -25.87 -15.98
CA GLN A 181 -29.86 -24.86 -16.16
C GLN A 181 -29.64 -24.54 -17.65
N LYS A 182 -29.52 -23.26 -17.97
CA LYS A 182 -28.97 -22.78 -19.25
C LYS A 182 -27.63 -22.12 -18.98
N LEU A 183 -26.61 -22.59 -19.71
CA LEU A 183 -25.22 -22.22 -19.50
C LEU A 183 -24.75 -21.22 -20.56
N THR A 184 -23.85 -20.33 -20.17
CA THR A 184 -23.14 -19.40 -21.06
C THR A 184 -21.64 -19.48 -20.78
N PRO A 185 -20.77 -19.36 -21.79
CA PRO A 185 -19.33 -19.54 -21.59
C PRO A 185 -18.74 -18.58 -20.55
N LEU A 186 -17.85 -19.10 -19.70
CA LEU A 186 -17.31 -18.36 -18.56
C LEU A 186 -16.47 -17.14 -18.99
N TYR A 187 -15.81 -17.22 -20.14
CA TYR A 187 -14.98 -16.12 -20.64
C TYR A 187 -15.77 -14.83 -20.94
N GLU A 188 -17.10 -14.90 -21.10
CA GLU A 188 -17.96 -13.71 -21.26
C GLU A 188 -18.01 -12.84 -19.99
N LEU A 189 -17.68 -13.41 -18.82
CA LEU A 189 -17.61 -12.67 -17.56
C LEU A 189 -16.31 -11.88 -17.39
N VAL A 190 -15.31 -12.03 -18.29
CA VAL A 190 -14.04 -11.33 -18.16
C VAL A 190 -14.22 -9.86 -18.52
N LYS A 191 -14.31 -9.03 -17.48
CA LYS A 191 -14.46 -7.57 -17.58
C LYS A 191 -13.82 -6.90 -16.35
N GLU A 192 -13.61 -5.59 -16.44
CA GLU A 192 -13.14 -4.77 -15.31
C GLU A 192 -11.83 -5.29 -14.69
N VAL A 193 -10.97 -5.90 -15.50
CA VAL A 193 -9.62 -6.36 -15.16
C VAL A 193 -8.62 -5.76 -16.16
N PRO A 194 -7.35 -5.56 -15.78
CA PRO A 194 -6.34 -5.06 -16.72
C PRO A 194 -6.21 -6.04 -17.90
N CYS A 195 -6.17 -5.50 -19.12
CA CYS A 195 -6.11 -6.25 -20.37
C CYS A 195 -7.29 -7.23 -20.55
N SER A 196 -8.51 -6.80 -20.21
CA SER A 196 -9.69 -7.67 -20.21
C SER A 196 -9.98 -8.30 -21.57
N SER A 197 -9.82 -7.57 -22.68
CA SER A 197 -10.13 -8.11 -24.02
C SER A 197 -9.14 -9.22 -24.40
N VAL A 198 -7.86 -8.98 -24.13
CA VAL A 198 -6.78 -9.95 -24.36
C VAL A 198 -6.96 -11.20 -23.49
N LYS A 199 -7.22 -11.01 -22.19
CA LYS A 199 -7.48 -12.12 -21.26
C LYS A 199 -8.75 -12.90 -21.60
N LYS A 200 -9.82 -12.21 -22.04
CA LYS A 200 -11.06 -12.84 -22.51
C LYS A 200 -10.78 -13.75 -23.71
N HIS A 201 -10.03 -13.23 -24.68
CA HIS A 201 -9.63 -13.99 -25.87
C HIS A 201 -8.79 -15.22 -25.50
N TYR A 202 -7.79 -15.06 -24.64
CA TYR A 202 -6.97 -16.18 -24.18
C TYR A 202 -7.73 -17.18 -23.31
N LEU A 203 -8.68 -16.74 -22.49
CA LEU A 203 -9.52 -17.66 -21.71
C LEU A 203 -10.46 -18.45 -22.63
N LYS A 204 -11.00 -17.83 -23.69
CA LYS A 204 -11.74 -18.54 -24.73
C LYS A 204 -10.87 -19.61 -25.39
N GLN A 205 -9.66 -19.26 -25.82
CA GLN A 205 -8.71 -20.21 -26.39
C GLN A 205 -8.38 -21.35 -25.42
N ALA A 206 -8.10 -21.05 -24.15
CA ALA A 206 -7.79 -22.04 -23.14
C ALA A 206 -8.98 -22.99 -22.86
N ILE A 207 -10.22 -22.49 -22.88
CA ILE A 207 -11.41 -23.34 -22.74
C ILE A 207 -11.56 -24.26 -23.95
N GLU A 208 -11.31 -23.78 -25.18
CA GLU A 208 -11.30 -24.61 -26.39
C GLU A 208 -10.23 -25.72 -26.29
N GLU A 209 -9.02 -25.40 -25.82
CA GLU A 209 -7.93 -26.37 -25.61
C GLU A 209 -8.28 -27.37 -24.49
N TYR A 210 -8.84 -26.91 -23.37
CA TYR A 210 -9.26 -27.76 -22.25
C TYR A 210 -10.37 -28.74 -22.64
N MET A 211 -11.34 -28.30 -23.44
CA MET A 211 -12.39 -29.17 -23.96
C MET A 211 -11.83 -30.21 -24.93
N ALA A 212 -10.89 -29.82 -25.80
CA ALA A 212 -10.20 -30.76 -26.69
C ALA A 212 -9.32 -31.77 -25.94
N GLU A 213 -8.77 -31.39 -24.79
CA GLU A 213 -7.98 -32.29 -23.95
C GLU A 213 -8.83 -33.39 -23.31
N ASN A 214 -10.05 -33.07 -22.92
CA ASN A 214 -11.00 -33.97 -22.25
C ASN A 214 -12.05 -34.55 -23.21
N ASP A 215 -11.86 -34.37 -24.53
CA ASP A 215 -12.80 -34.87 -25.55
C ASP A 215 -12.81 -36.42 -25.59
N PRO A 216 -13.99 -37.05 -25.54
CA PRO A 216 -14.12 -38.51 -25.67
C PRO A 216 -13.52 -39.11 -26.94
N CYS A 217 -13.23 -38.31 -27.97
CA CYS A 217 -12.56 -38.76 -29.20
C CYS A 217 -11.23 -39.49 -28.95
N LYS A 218 -10.59 -39.25 -27.80
CA LYS A 218 -9.32 -39.89 -27.40
C LYS A 218 -9.51 -41.33 -26.93
N CYS A 219 -10.74 -41.69 -26.56
CA CYS A 219 -11.09 -43.03 -26.16
C CYS A 219 -11.25 -43.93 -27.38
N GLN A 220 -10.96 -45.21 -27.19
CA GLN A 220 -11.36 -46.24 -28.15
C GLN A 220 -12.88 -46.38 -28.12
N PRO A 221 -13.50 -46.73 -29.27
CA PRO A 221 -14.94 -46.85 -29.35
C PRO A 221 -15.40 -48.06 -28.53
N CYS A 222 -16.48 -47.89 -27.79
CA CYS A 222 -17.07 -48.97 -27.01
C CYS A 222 -17.76 -49.99 -27.93
N GLN A 223 -17.82 -51.24 -27.47
CA GLN A 223 -18.54 -52.28 -28.21
C GLN A 223 -20.04 -52.03 -28.17
N ASN A 224 -20.77 -52.62 -29.12
CA ASN A 224 -22.23 -52.52 -29.22
C ASN A 224 -22.77 -51.07 -29.20
N GLY A 225 -21.99 -50.11 -29.72
CA GLY A 225 -22.40 -48.70 -29.79
C GLY A 225 -22.58 -48.03 -28.42
N GLY A 226 -21.83 -48.46 -27.41
CA GLY A 226 -21.74 -47.72 -26.14
C GLY A 226 -21.10 -46.33 -26.33
N GLU A 227 -21.47 -45.39 -25.48
CA GLU A 227 -20.92 -44.03 -25.50
C GLU A 227 -19.65 -43.99 -24.65
N ALA A 228 -18.52 -43.58 -25.25
CA ALA A 228 -17.28 -43.39 -24.52
C ALA A 228 -17.27 -42.04 -23.81
N ALA A 229 -16.70 -41.98 -22.61
CA ALA A 229 -16.49 -40.74 -21.86
C ALA A 229 -15.14 -40.78 -21.14
N VAL A 230 -14.59 -39.60 -20.86
CA VAL A 230 -13.34 -39.45 -20.09
C VAL A 230 -13.70 -39.07 -18.66
N GLU A 231 -13.32 -39.91 -17.70
CA GLU A 231 -13.39 -39.61 -16.26
C GLU A 231 -11.97 -39.55 -15.68
N GLY A 232 -11.50 -38.32 -15.42
CA GLY A 232 -10.13 -38.07 -15.01
C GLY A 232 -9.13 -38.47 -16.11
N THR A 233 -8.46 -39.61 -15.94
CA THR A 233 -7.50 -40.16 -16.92
C THR A 233 -7.95 -41.50 -17.49
N GLN A 234 -9.19 -41.93 -17.23
CA GLN A 234 -9.71 -43.22 -17.66
C GLN A 234 -10.86 -43.04 -18.65
N CYS A 235 -10.88 -43.89 -19.66
CA CYS A 235 -12.03 -44.01 -20.56
C CYS A 235 -13.05 -44.96 -19.95
N VAL A 236 -14.29 -44.49 -19.81
CA VAL A 236 -15.42 -45.27 -19.31
C VAL A 236 -16.44 -45.43 -20.43
N CYS A 237 -16.99 -46.64 -20.56
CA CYS A 237 -18.00 -46.96 -21.56
C CYS A 237 -19.38 -47.00 -20.94
N TYR A 238 -20.27 -46.13 -21.41
CA TYR A 238 -21.68 -46.10 -21.05
C TYR A 238 -22.48 -46.97 -22.02
N CYS A 239 -22.94 -48.12 -21.54
CA CYS A 239 -23.58 -49.13 -22.38
C CYS A 239 -25.01 -48.79 -22.78
N LYS A 240 -25.37 -49.17 -24.03
CA LYS A 240 -26.75 -49.16 -24.50
C LYS A 240 -27.61 -50.15 -23.69
N PRO A 241 -28.94 -49.99 -23.67
CA PRO A 241 -29.81 -50.97 -23.03
C PRO A 241 -29.56 -52.37 -23.59
N TYR A 242 -29.64 -53.37 -22.71
CA TYR A 242 -29.38 -54.79 -22.99
C TYR A 242 -27.93 -55.21 -23.27
N THR A 243 -26.96 -54.29 -23.14
CA THR A 243 -25.53 -54.59 -23.23
C THR A 243 -24.81 -54.25 -21.92
N PHE A 244 -23.74 -54.98 -21.64
CA PHE A 244 -23.01 -54.91 -20.37
C PHE A 244 -21.58 -55.45 -20.54
N GLY A 245 -20.80 -55.47 -19.46
CA GLY A 245 -19.35 -55.76 -19.52
C GLY A 245 -18.50 -54.49 -19.40
N ALA A 246 -17.18 -54.64 -19.42
CA ALA A 246 -16.26 -53.54 -19.15
C ALA A 246 -16.22 -52.50 -20.29
N ALA A 247 -16.46 -52.95 -21.52
CA ALA A 247 -16.49 -52.15 -22.74
C ALA A 247 -17.81 -52.34 -23.51
N CYS A 248 -18.87 -52.78 -22.82
CA CYS A 248 -20.19 -53.10 -23.38
C CYS A 248 -20.17 -54.27 -24.38
N GLU A 249 -19.25 -55.22 -24.22
CA GLU A 249 -19.00 -56.36 -25.11
C GLU A 249 -20.00 -57.51 -24.97
N LEU A 250 -20.69 -57.61 -23.83
CA LEU A 250 -21.66 -58.66 -23.54
C LEU A 250 -23.10 -58.16 -23.75
N GLY A 251 -24.00 -59.09 -24.03
CA GLY A 251 -25.43 -58.81 -24.27
C GLY A 251 -25.78 -58.65 -25.75
N THR A 252 -27.05 -58.38 -26.04
CA THR A 252 -27.59 -58.30 -27.41
C THR A 252 -28.39 -57.01 -27.58
N LEU A 253 -28.10 -56.25 -28.64
CA LEU A 253 -28.87 -55.07 -29.00
C LEU A 253 -30.29 -55.48 -29.43
N VAL A 254 -31.31 -54.98 -28.70
CA VAL A 254 -32.72 -55.36 -28.93
C VAL A 254 -33.43 -54.39 -29.90
N GLN A 255 -32.93 -53.14 -30.02
CA GLN A 255 -33.55 -52.10 -30.86
C GLN A 255 -32.79 -51.82 -32.16
N ASP A 256 -31.46 -51.95 -32.15
CA ASP A 256 -30.63 -51.76 -33.34
C ASP A 256 -30.42 -53.09 -34.06
N GLN A 257 -30.45 -53.09 -35.40
CA GLN A 257 -30.08 -54.31 -36.13
C GLN A 257 -28.63 -54.68 -35.78
N PRO A 258 -28.34 -55.96 -35.50
CA PRO A 258 -26.98 -56.39 -35.15
C PRO A 258 -26.01 -55.98 -36.27
N GLY A 259 -24.97 -55.23 -35.90
CA GLY A 259 -23.94 -54.76 -36.83
C GLY A 259 -24.09 -53.31 -37.32
N ILE A 260 -25.13 -52.57 -36.91
CA ILE A 260 -25.21 -51.12 -37.12
C ILE A 260 -24.27 -50.42 -36.14
N VAL A 261 -23.34 -49.63 -36.67
CA VAL A 261 -22.42 -48.79 -35.89
C VAL A 261 -22.59 -47.36 -36.36
N ASP A 262 -23.00 -46.48 -35.46
CA ASP A 262 -23.04 -45.04 -35.73
C ASP A 262 -21.61 -44.47 -35.80
N GLY A 263 -21.39 -43.54 -36.73
CA GLY A 263 -20.10 -42.92 -36.92
C GLY A 263 -19.83 -41.86 -35.86
N HIS A 264 -18.65 -41.89 -35.25
CA HIS A 264 -18.15 -40.80 -34.40
C HIS A 264 -16.82 -40.25 -34.93
N TRP A 265 -16.60 -38.98 -34.64
CA TRP A 265 -15.42 -38.25 -35.08
C TRP A 265 -14.16 -38.77 -34.38
N SER A 266 -13.08 -38.91 -35.14
CA SER A 266 -11.74 -38.92 -34.55
C SER A 266 -11.46 -37.59 -33.87
N CYS A 267 -10.43 -37.60 -33.03
CA CYS A 267 -9.85 -36.34 -32.62
C CYS A 267 -9.41 -35.52 -33.82
N TRP A 268 -9.49 -34.21 -33.65
CA TRP A 268 -8.89 -33.27 -34.58
C TRP A 268 -7.40 -33.53 -34.71
N SER A 269 -6.89 -33.40 -35.94
CA SER A 269 -5.45 -33.31 -36.18
C SER A 269 -4.88 -32.09 -35.46
N SER A 270 -3.57 -32.10 -35.22
CA SER A 270 -2.86 -30.86 -34.92
C SER A 270 -3.10 -29.86 -36.04
N TRP A 271 -3.12 -28.57 -35.69
CA TRP A 271 -3.16 -27.51 -36.67
C TRP A 271 -1.95 -27.59 -37.61
N SER A 272 -2.18 -27.40 -38.90
CA SER A 272 -1.12 -27.30 -39.89
C SER A 272 -0.19 -26.12 -39.58
N PRO A 273 1.08 -26.15 -40.04
CA PRO A 273 1.87 -24.94 -40.11
C PRO A 273 1.14 -23.88 -40.95
N CYS A 274 1.41 -22.61 -40.66
CA CYS A 274 0.80 -21.52 -41.40
C CYS A 274 1.25 -21.55 -42.86
N SER A 275 0.29 -21.62 -43.79
CA SER A 275 0.56 -21.57 -45.23
C SER A 275 -0.43 -20.62 -45.90
N GLY A 276 0.07 -19.59 -46.59
CA GLY A 276 -0.78 -18.57 -47.22
C GLY A 276 -1.65 -17.80 -46.22
N GLY A 277 -1.17 -17.59 -44.98
CA GLY A 277 -1.90 -16.85 -43.94
C GLY A 277 -3.03 -17.63 -43.26
N ARG A 278 -3.24 -18.91 -43.61
CA ARG A 278 -4.24 -19.78 -42.98
C ARG A 278 -3.60 -21.05 -42.42
N LYS A 279 -4.19 -21.54 -41.33
CA LYS A 279 -3.92 -22.86 -40.76
C LYS A 279 -5.19 -23.69 -40.84
N SER A 280 -5.06 -24.99 -41.04
CA SER A 280 -6.18 -25.91 -41.10
C SER A 280 -5.95 -27.13 -40.23
N ARG A 281 -7.05 -27.73 -39.80
CA ARG A 281 -7.06 -29.05 -39.15
C ARG A 281 -8.17 -29.89 -39.75
N SER A 282 -8.02 -31.20 -39.68
CA SER A 282 -9.00 -32.15 -40.17
C SER A 282 -9.30 -33.22 -39.13
N ARG A 283 -10.48 -33.80 -39.23
CA ARG A 283 -10.86 -35.00 -38.50
C ARG A 283 -11.54 -35.96 -39.46
N THR A 284 -11.65 -37.21 -39.08
CA THR A 284 -12.25 -38.25 -39.92
C THR A 284 -13.33 -38.96 -39.13
N CYS A 285 -14.42 -39.33 -39.81
CA CYS A 285 -15.52 -40.07 -39.20
C CYS A 285 -15.15 -41.56 -39.12
N ASN A 286 -14.23 -41.89 -38.20
CA ASN A 286 -13.67 -43.24 -38.07
C ASN A 286 -13.46 -43.74 -36.64
N ASN A 287 -13.96 -43.04 -35.61
CA ASN A 287 -13.80 -43.46 -34.23
C ASN A 287 -15.14 -43.61 -33.47
N PRO A 288 -16.04 -44.54 -33.87
CA PRO A 288 -15.86 -45.56 -34.90
C PRO A 288 -16.36 -45.12 -36.29
N SER A 289 -15.97 -45.84 -37.35
CA SER A 289 -16.52 -45.63 -38.69
C SER A 289 -17.96 -46.15 -38.76
N PRO A 290 -18.88 -45.43 -39.44
CA PRO A 290 -20.25 -45.90 -39.60
C PRO A 290 -20.30 -47.20 -40.40
N ARG A 291 -21.05 -48.20 -39.91
CA ARG A 291 -21.24 -49.51 -40.56
C ARG A 291 -22.70 -49.95 -40.49
N GLY A 292 -23.10 -50.85 -41.39
CA GLY A 292 -24.44 -51.46 -41.37
C GLY A 292 -25.59 -50.49 -41.64
N GLY A 293 -25.32 -49.28 -42.16
CA GLY A 293 -26.34 -48.22 -42.30
C GLY A 293 -26.44 -47.27 -41.11
N GLY A 294 -25.47 -47.27 -40.19
CA GLY A 294 -25.39 -46.32 -39.09
C GLY A 294 -25.24 -44.87 -39.54
N LYS A 295 -25.58 -43.94 -38.64
CA LYS A 295 -25.59 -42.52 -38.92
C LYS A 295 -24.17 -42.00 -39.19
N ALA A 296 -24.03 -41.13 -40.18
CA ALA A 296 -22.78 -40.41 -40.40
C ALA A 296 -22.55 -39.37 -39.30
N CYS A 297 -21.29 -39.05 -39.05
CA CYS A 297 -20.91 -38.01 -38.10
C CYS A 297 -21.50 -36.66 -38.51
N ILE A 298 -22.14 -35.96 -37.58
CA ILE A 298 -22.70 -34.62 -37.80
C ILE A 298 -21.62 -33.57 -37.52
N GLY A 299 -21.46 -32.60 -38.42
CA GLY A 299 -20.52 -31.48 -38.29
C GLY A 299 -19.45 -31.44 -39.38
N GLU A 300 -18.50 -30.52 -39.24
CA GLU A 300 -17.47 -30.28 -40.26
C GLU A 300 -16.30 -31.25 -40.16
N GLN A 301 -15.80 -31.69 -41.33
CA GLN A 301 -14.62 -32.55 -41.44
C GLN A 301 -13.30 -31.76 -41.46
N HIS A 302 -13.34 -30.54 -42.00
CA HIS A 302 -12.20 -29.65 -42.16
C HIS A 302 -12.52 -28.30 -41.55
N GLU A 303 -11.60 -27.77 -40.75
CA GLU A 303 -11.69 -26.44 -40.19
C GLU A 303 -10.49 -25.62 -40.65
N SER A 304 -10.71 -24.35 -41.03
CA SER A 304 -9.63 -23.44 -41.40
C SER A 304 -9.80 -22.09 -40.73
N ARG A 305 -8.73 -21.58 -40.14
CA ARG A 305 -8.67 -20.28 -39.45
C ARG A 305 -7.46 -19.48 -39.96
N PRO A 306 -7.51 -18.13 -39.92
CA PRO A 306 -6.33 -17.32 -40.17
C PRO A 306 -5.22 -17.64 -39.15
N CYS A 307 -3.96 -17.46 -39.54
CA CYS A 307 -2.82 -17.74 -38.67
C CYS A 307 -2.60 -16.63 -37.65
N GLU A 308 -2.69 -15.39 -38.10
CA GLU A 308 -2.71 -14.23 -37.24
C GLU A 308 -4.14 -13.99 -36.80
N ASP A 309 -4.31 -13.78 -35.50
CA ASP A 309 -5.63 -13.55 -34.94
C ASP A 309 -5.99 -12.06 -35.14
N GLU A 310 -6.96 -11.82 -36.02
CA GLU A 310 -7.46 -10.48 -36.34
C GLU A 310 -7.99 -9.78 -35.07
N GLU A 311 -8.54 -10.53 -34.10
CA GLU A 311 -8.96 -9.96 -32.81
C GLU A 311 -7.74 -9.46 -32.02
N LEU A 312 -6.65 -10.22 -31.97
CA LEU A 312 -5.42 -9.78 -31.30
C LEU A 312 -4.77 -8.59 -32.01
N GLN A 313 -4.81 -8.53 -33.35
CA GLN A 313 -4.35 -7.35 -34.10
C GLN A 313 -5.19 -6.11 -33.75
N HIS A 314 -6.51 -6.27 -33.65
CA HIS A 314 -7.41 -5.20 -33.23
C HIS A 314 -7.12 -4.77 -31.79
N PHE A 315 -6.90 -5.71 -30.87
CA PHE A 315 -6.56 -5.40 -29.49
C PHE A 315 -5.18 -4.75 -29.35
N ARG A 316 -4.21 -5.02 -30.24
CA ARG A 316 -2.94 -4.27 -30.27
C ARG A 316 -3.14 -2.77 -30.54
N LEU A 317 -4.20 -2.40 -31.25
CA LEU A 317 -4.53 -0.99 -31.52
C LEU A 317 -5.25 -0.33 -30.34
N ILE A 318 -6.10 -1.07 -29.64
CA ILE A 318 -6.93 -0.53 -28.54
C ILE A 318 -6.22 -0.60 -27.19
N GLU A 319 -5.52 -1.70 -26.92
CA GLU A 319 -4.83 -2.01 -25.65
C GLU A 319 -3.34 -2.36 -25.90
N PRO A 320 -2.52 -1.46 -26.46
CA PRO A 320 -1.14 -1.77 -26.85
C PRO A 320 -0.25 -2.19 -25.67
N HIS A 321 -0.50 -1.63 -24.49
CA HIS A 321 0.19 -1.94 -23.24
C HIS A 321 0.08 -3.42 -22.81
N CYS A 322 -0.87 -4.18 -23.37
CA CYS A 322 -1.08 -5.59 -23.07
C CYS A 322 -0.24 -6.54 -23.95
N PHE A 323 0.32 -6.04 -25.06
CA PHE A 323 1.09 -6.85 -26.03
C PHE A 323 2.59 -6.57 -25.99
N ASP A 324 2.99 -5.43 -25.45
CA ASP A 324 4.40 -5.11 -25.21
C ASP A 324 4.92 -5.88 -23.99
N LEU A 325 5.41 -7.09 -24.23
CA LEU A 325 6.20 -7.86 -23.27
C LEU A 325 7.66 -7.40 -23.24
N SER A 326 7.87 -6.08 -23.16
CA SER A 326 9.17 -5.48 -22.92
C SER A 326 9.21 -4.79 -21.55
N ILE A 327 8.81 -5.51 -20.50
CA ILE A 327 9.19 -5.14 -19.11
C ILE A 327 10.26 -6.11 -18.56
N THR A 328 11.08 -6.66 -19.43
CA THR A 328 12.52 -6.60 -19.19
C THR A 328 13.07 -5.70 -20.28
N PRO A 329 13.43 -4.43 -19.98
CA PRO A 329 14.16 -3.63 -20.93
C PRO A 329 15.46 -4.39 -21.22
N THR A 330 15.64 -4.89 -22.44
CA THR A 330 16.95 -5.42 -22.87
C THR A 330 17.94 -4.28 -23.10
N GLU A 331 17.43 -3.06 -23.23
CA GLU A 331 18.20 -1.87 -23.48
C GLU A 331 17.86 -0.81 -22.43
N PHE A 332 18.90 -0.33 -21.76
CA PHE A 332 18.82 0.68 -20.71
C PHE A 332 19.58 1.92 -21.16
N CYS A 333 19.05 3.09 -20.89
CA CYS A 333 19.85 4.30 -20.96
C CYS A 333 20.99 4.24 -19.94
N SER A 334 22.11 4.86 -20.30
CA SER A 334 23.17 5.19 -19.36
C SER A 334 22.66 6.11 -18.24
N PHE A 335 23.45 6.28 -17.17
CA PHE A 335 23.08 7.17 -16.07
C PHE A 335 22.68 8.57 -16.59
N PRO A 336 21.60 9.15 -16.05
CA PRO A 336 21.09 10.42 -16.52
C PRO A 336 22.10 11.56 -16.39
N PRO A 337 22.08 12.56 -17.30
CA PRO A 337 22.98 13.69 -17.25
C PRO A 337 22.98 14.39 -15.89
N LEU A 338 24.15 14.79 -15.39
CA LEU A 338 24.21 15.49 -14.11
C LEU A 338 23.67 16.92 -14.27
N LEU A 339 22.72 17.30 -13.42
CA LEU A 339 22.26 18.68 -13.31
C LEU A 339 23.05 19.40 -12.21
N LYS A 340 23.74 20.50 -12.57
CA LYS A 340 24.48 21.31 -11.59
C LYS A 340 23.51 21.83 -10.52
N ASN A 341 23.85 21.61 -9.24
CA ASN A 341 23.01 21.94 -8.09
C ASN A 341 21.64 21.25 -8.08
N GLY A 342 21.47 20.16 -8.83
CA GLY A 342 20.29 19.31 -8.83
C GLY A 342 20.62 17.83 -8.70
N PHE A 343 19.60 17.02 -8.55
CA PHE A 343 19.66 15.56 -8.46
C PHE A 343 18.37 14.95 -9.00
N VAL A 344 18.38 13.64 -9.23
CA VAL A 344 17.19 12.90 -9.68
C VAL A 344 16.40 12.45 -8.45
N GLN A 345 15.11 12.80 -8.38
CA GLN A 345 14.28 12.61 -7.18
C GLN A 345 14.20 11.15 -6.70
N ASN A 346 14.17 10.19 -7.63
CA ASN A 346 14.13 8.75 -7.38
C ASN A 346 15.19 8.07 -8.26
N ALA A 347 16.46 8.12 -7.85
CA ALA A 347 17.53 7.48 -8.60
C ALA A 347 17.40 5.95 -8.53
N GLU A 348 17.50 5.29 -9.69
CA GLU A 348 17.41 3.84 -9.85
C GLU A 348 18.73 3.34 -10.47
N ASN A 349 19.02 2.04 -10.32
CA ASN A 349 20.26 1.46 -10.87
C ASN A 349 20.21 1.26 -12.40
N SER A 350 19.01 1.33 -13.00
CA SER A 350 18.79 1.05 -14.42
C SER A 350 17.57 1.82 -14.95
N TYR A 351 17.68 2.40 -16.14
CA TYR A 351 16.62 3.22 -16.74
C TYR A 351 16.16 2.64 -18.08
N PRO A 352 14.98 1.99 -18.13
CA PRO A 352 14.40 1.48 -19.37
C PRO A 352 14.23 2.55 -20.46
N VAL A 353 14.28 2.15 -21.73
CA VAL A 353 13.73 2.96 -22.83
C VAL A 353 12.28 3.34 -22.52
N GLY A 354 11.94 4.63 -22.69
CA GLY A 354 10.62 5.19 -22.39
C GLY A 354 10.42 5.62 -20.94
N LYS A 355 11.29 5.24 -19.99
CA LYS A 355 11.25 5.71 -18.60
C LYS A 355 11.52 7.21 -18.55
N SER A 356 10.69 7.92 -17.77
CA SER A 356 10.88 9.34 -17.46
C SER A 356 11.37 9.52 -16.04
N ILE A 357 12.30 10.45 -15.85
CA ILE A 357 12.83 10.85 -14.54
C ILE A 357 12.60 12.34 -14.33
N VAL A 358 12.59 12.75 -13.06
CA VAL A 358 12.35 14.14 -12.65
C VAL A 358 13.58 14.65 -11.91
N TYR A 359 14.10 15.78 -12.35
CA TYR A 359 15.15 16.50 -11.65
C TYR A 359 14.57 17.42 -10.58
N VAL A 360 15.28 17.50 -9.47
CA VAL A 360 14.98 18.36 -8.33
C VAL A 360 16.24 19.11 -7.97
N CYS A 361 16.11 20.40 -7.65
CA CYS A 361 17.24 21.22 -7.22
C CYS A 361 17.54 20.99 -5.73
N ARG A 362 18.81 21.15 -5.36
CA ARG A 362 19.25 21.11 -3.96
C ARG A 362 18.65 22.29 -3.19
N HIS A 363 18.61 22.18 -1.87
CA HIS A 363 18.14 23.26 -1.01
C HIS A 363 18.85 24.59 -1.33
N GLY A 364 18.08 25.68 -1.41
CA GLY A 364 18.57 27.02 -1.79
C GLY A 364 18.59 27.31 -3.29
N TYR A 365 18.11 26.35 -4.10
CA TYR A 365 17.92 26.50 -5.53
C TYR A 365 16.48 26.16 -5.96
N SER A 366 15.96 26.85 -6.96
CA SER A 366 14.71 26.53 -7.65
C SER A 366 14.98 26.04 -9.08
N LEU A 367 14.13 25.12 -9.55
CA LEU A 367 14.24 24.59 -10.91
C LEU A 367 13.56 25.54 -11.90
N VAL A 368 14.29 25.93 -12.94
CA VAL A 368 13.78 26.74 -14.05
C VAL A 368 13.94 25.95 -15.35
N GLY A 369 12.84 25.76 -16.08
CA GLY A 369 12.77 24.95 -17.30
C GLY A 369 11.97 23.66 -17.12
N ASP A 370 12.15 22.70 -18.03
CA ASP A 370 11.47 21.40 -17.97
C ASP A 370 12.20 20.46 -16.99
N PRO A 371 11.59 20.01 -15.88
CA PRO A 371 12.24 19.10 -14.94
C PRO A 371 12.32 17.64 -15.42
N VAL A 372 11.60 17.26 -16.48
CA VAL A 372 11.43 15.86 -16.90
C VAL A 372 12.45 15.48 -17.96
N ALA A 373 13.13 14.35 -17.79
CA ALA A 373 14.01 13.77 -18.81
C ALA A 373 13.51 12.38 -19.17
N LYS A 374 13.48 12.05 -20.46
CA LYS A 374 12.95 10.78 -20.96
C LYS A 374 14.05 9.98 -21.65
N CYS A 375 14.18 8.70 -21.31
CA CYS A 375 15.07 7.79 -22.00
C CYS A 375 14.51 7.49 -23.40
N GLY A 376 15.21 7.93 -24.45
CA GLY A 376 14.81 7.75 -25.85
C GLY A 376 15.13 6.35 -26.37
N SER A 377 14.50 5.97 -27.48
CA SER A 377 14.74 4.69 -28.17
C SER A 377 16.14 4.57 -28.78
N ASN A 378 16.90 5.67 -28.85
CA ASN A 378 18.29 5.71 -29.26
C ASN A 378 19.28 5.58 -28.08
N LEU A 379 18.81 5.18 -26.90
CA LEU A 379 19.60 5.06 -25.66
C LEU A 379 20.20 6.38 -25.15
N GLN A 380 19.68 7.52 -25.64
CA GLN A 380 20.05 8.86 -25.20
C GLN A 380 18.90 9.51 -24.42
N TRP A 381 19.28 10.37 -23.49
CA TRP A 381 18.31 11.16 -22.72
C TRP A 381 17.80 12.32 -23.55
N GLN A 382 16.48 12.37 -23.73
CA GLN A 382 15.77 13.52 -24.26
C GLN A 382 15.51 14.48 -23.10
N THR A 383 16.19 15.63 -23.11
CA THR A 383 16.12 16.64 -22.07
C THR A 383 15.80 18.00 -22.67
N GLY A 384 14.73 18.66 -22.21
CA GLY A 384 14.52 20.10 -22.42
C GLY A 384 15.48 20.95 -21.57
N ASP A 385 15.69 22.20 -21.99
CA ASP A 385 16.54 23.17 -21.29
C ASP A 385 16.08 23.38 -19.84
N ARG A 386 17.01 23.20 -18.89
CA ARG A 386 16.76 23.36 -17.46
C ARG A 386 18.02 23.76 -16.71
N TYR A 387 17.84 24.53 -15.64
CA TYR A 387 18.92 24.85 -14.70
C TYR A 387 18.36 25.13 -13.31
N CYS A 388 19.21 24.93 -12.30
CA CYS A 388 18.90 25.28 -10.92
C CYS A 388 19.34 26.71 -10.64
N GLN A 389 18.39 27.62 -10.47
CA GLN A 389 18.61 29.02 -10.15
C GLN A 389 18.71 29.19 -8.63
N GLU A 390 19.66 30.00 -8.16
CA GLU A 390 19.79 30.33 -6.74
C GLU A 390 18.56 31.12 -6.27
N THR A 391 18.01 30.74 -5.12
CA THR A 391 16.89 31.45 -4.48
C THR A 391 17.22 31.95 -3.09
N ALA A 392 18.32 31.49 -2.49
CA ALA A 392 18.70 31.82 -1.13
C ALA A 392 20.23 31.75 -0.96
N CYS A 393 20.76 32.40 0.07
CA CYS A 393 22.20 32.37 0.34
C CYS A 393 22.61 31.03 0.93
N LEU A 394 23.60 30.40 0.30
CA LEU A 394 24.24 29.19 0.80
C LEU A 394 25.47 29.55 1.61
N LEU A 395 25.68 28.87 2.72
CA LEU A 395 26.91 29.04 3.50
C LEU A 395 28.05 28.31 2.77
N PRO A 396 29.13 29.00 2.37
CA PRO A 396 30.32 28.34 1.86
C PRO A 396 30.88 27.35 2.89
N VAL A 397 31.67 26.39 2.43
CA VAL A 397 32.47 25.55 3.33
C VAL A 397 33.34 26.47 4.16
N LEU A 398 33.09 26.52 5.47
CA LEU A 398 33.84 27.34 6.41
C LEU A 398 35.27 26.77 6.48
N GLU A 399 36.22 27.42 5.81
CA GLU A 399 37.63 27.05 5.91
C GLU A 399 38.26 27.59 7.20
N GLY A 400 39.12 26.79 7.83
CA GLY A 400 39.64 27.09 9.16
C GLY A 400 38.58 26.88 10.25
N SER A 401 38.96 27.10 11.50
CA SER A 401 38.10 26.76 12.65
C SER A 401 36.92 27.74 12.85
N LEU A 402 36.31 28.25 11.81
CA LEU A 402 35.23 29.24 11.87
C LEU A 402 33.90 28.54 12.18
N GLN A 403 33.16 29.04 13.17
CA GLN A 403 31.85 28.57 13.61
C GLN A 403 30.79 29.62 13.27
N ALA A 404 29.58 29.20 12.88
CA ALA A 404 28.49 30.09 12.48
C ALA A 404 27.21 29.76 13.26
N GLU A 405 26.54 30.79 13.80
CA GLU A 405 25.29 30.66 14.55
C GLU A 405 24.25 31.72 14.11
N PRO A 406 22.98 31.34 13.87
CA PRO A 406 22.45 29.97 13.87
C PRO A 406 22.90 29.22 12.61
N TRP A 407 23.29 27.94 12.75
CA TRP A 407 23.65 27.12 11.60
C TRP A 407 22.39 26.61 10.89
N LYS A 408 22.19 27.03 9.64
CA LYS A 408 21.17 26.53 8.73
C LYS A 408 21.81 26.07 7.41
N PRO A 409 21.20 25.10 6.71
CA PRO A 409 21.66 24.68 5.39
C PRO A 409 21.43 25.76 4.31
N VAL A 410 20.47 26.66 4.51
CA VAL A 410 20.04 27.72 3.58
C VAL A 410 19.57 28.94 4.38
N TYR A 411 19.84 30.15 3.88
CA TYR A 411 19.43 31.42 4.49
C TYR A 411 18.65 32.29 3.53
N GLU A 412 17.48 32.75 3.97
CA GLU A 412 16.62 33.63 3.18
C GLU A 412 17.19 35.06 3.11
N ILE A 413 16.77 35.81 2.08
CA ILE A 413 17.18 37.20 1.91
C ILE A 413 16.81 38.01 3.16
N GLY A 414 17.79 38.70 3.75
CA GLY A 414 17.64 39.47 4.98
C GLY A 414 18.03 38.75 6.27
N GLU A 415 18.32 37.44 6.23
CA GLU A 415 18.82 36.72 7.40
C GLU A 415 20.30 37.05 7.71
N ARG A 416 20.64 37.12 9.01
CA ARG A 416 21.98 37.42 9.53
C ARG A 416 22.51 36.24 10.32
N ILE A 417 23.80 35.94 10.13
CA ILE A 417 24.52 34.97 10.96
C ILE A 417 25.69 35.61 11.69
N THR A 418 26.02 35.05 12.85
CA THR A 418 27.14 35.45 13.69
C THR A 418 28.26 34.44 13.53
N LEU A 419 29.48 34.91 13.33
CA LEU A 419 30.67 34.08 13.16
C LEU A 419 31.51 34.11 14.44
N SER A 420 32.02 32.96 14.85
CA SER A 420 32.87 32.79 16.04
C SER A 420 34.05 31.86 15.73
N CYS A 421 35.10 31.92 16.55
CA CYS A 421 36.25 31.00 16.48
C CYS A 421 36.34 30.22 17.80
N PRO A 422 36.87 28.98 17.81
CA PRO A 422 37.07 28.20 19.02
C PRO A 422 38.12 28.84 19.93
N HIS A 423 38.13 28.39 21.19
CA HIS A 423 38.80 28.98 22.36
C HIS A 423 40.33 29.22 22.27
N SER A 424 40.97 28.99 21.12
CA SER A 424 42.41 29.20 20.89
C SER A 424 42.74 30.07 19.66
N MET A 425 41.75 30.67 19.01
CA MET A 425 41.91 31.47 17.79
C MET A 425 41.08 32.76 17.88
N HIS A 426 41.56 33.82 17.26
CA HIS A 426 40.82 35.09 17.17
C HIS A 426 40.20 35.24 15.78
N LEU A 427 38.98 35.78 15.73
CA LEU A 427 38.27 36.11 14.50
C LEU A 427 38.81 37.41 13.92
N GLU A 428 39.37 37.37 12.71
CA GLU A 428 39.79 38.56 11.98
C GLU A 428 38.77 38.84 10.88
N GLY A 429 38.22 40.06 10.86
CA GLY A 429 37.15 40.46 9.93
C GLY A 429 35.82 40.75 10.62
N ALA A 430 34.73 40.67 9.87
CA ALA A 430 33.40 40.99 10.38
C ALA A 430 32.82 39.86 11.25
N ARG A 431 32.22 40.23 12.39
CA ARG A 431 31.59 39.28 13.32
C ARG A 431 30.23 38.75 12.87
N SER A 432 29.58 39.41 11.91
CA SER A 432 28.27 39.03 11.41
C SER A 432 28.15 39.34 9.93
N ILE A 433 27.54 38.43 9.17
CA ILE A 433 27.29 38.59 7.73
C ILE A 433 25.78 38.49 7.45
N LEU A 434 25.34 39.20 6.42
CA LEU A 434 23.93 39.32 5.98
C LEU A 434 23.77 38.68 4.60
N CYS A 435 22.66 37.94 4.40
CA CYS A 435 22.23 37.50 3.08
C CYS A 435 21.56 38.66 2.32
N GLU A 436 22.23 39.19 1.30
CA GLU A 436 21.70 40.28 0.47
C GLU A 436 20.74 39.79 -0.62
N PRO A 437 19.89 40.67 -1.19
CA PRO A 437 19.01 40.33 -2.31
C PRO A 437 19.73 39.80 -3.56
N SER A 438 21.03 40.11 -3.70
CA SER A 438 21.89 39.55 -4.75
C SER A 438 22.32 38.09 -4.50
N LEU A 439 21.77 37.44 -3.47
CA LEU A 439 22.09 36.07 -3.04
C LEU A 439 23.58 35.88 -2.68
N LYS A 440 24.19 36.96 -2.19
CA LYS A 440 25.59 37.01 -1.76
C LYS A 440 25.67 37.45 -0.31
N TRP A 441 26.73 37.01 0.36
CA TRP A 441 27.02 37.42 1.72
C TRP A 441 27.76 38.75 1.75
N SER A 442 27.33 39.63 2.66
CA SER A 442 27.93 40.93 2.87
C SER A 442 28.20 41.16 4.36
N PRO A 443 29.45 41.52 4.75
CA PRO A 443 30.66 41.59 3.90
C PRO A 443 31.13 40.21 3.40
N ASP A 444 31.99 40.18 2.36
CA ASP A 444 32.47 38.94 1.73
C ASP A 444 33.15 38.01 2.75
N MET A 445 32.67 36.77 2.82
CA MET A 445 33.17 35.75 3.74
C MET A 445 34.66 35.46 3.55
N LYS A 446 35.21 35.61 2.33
CA LYS A 446 36.64 35.38 2.06
C LYS A 446 37.57 36.32 2.84
N ALA A 447 37.06 37.44 3.34
CA ALA A 447 37.81 38.38 4.17
C ALA A 447 37.81 38.01 5.67
N ILE A 448 37.15 36.92 6.06
CA ILE A 448 36.94 36.53 7.45
C ILE A 448 37.64 35.19 7.73
N GLN A 449 38.52 35.14 8.72
CA GLN A 449 39.30 33.95 9.03
C GLN A 449 39.65 33.83 10.52
N CYS A 450 39.83 32.60 11.00
CA CYS A 450 40.34 32.32 12.35
C CYS A 450 41.87 32.11 12.28
N LYS A 451 42.65 32.94 12.97
CA LYS A 451 44.10 32.76 13.08
C LYS A 451 44.49 32.23 14.45
N ARG A 452 45.43 31.28 14.50
CA ARG A 452 46.13 30.88 15.74
C ARG A 452 47.00 32.05 16.20
N ALA A 453 46.97 32.33 17.49
CA ALA A 453 47.96 33.21 18.09
C ALA A 453 49.34 32.52 18.06
N VAL A 454 50.09 32.70 16.98
CA VAL A 454 51.57 32.61 17.03
C VAL A 454 52.03 33.79 17.88
N PRO A 455 53.09 33.68 18.71
CA PRO A 455 53.63 34.83 19.42
C PRO A 455 54.23 35.78 18.39
N SER A 456 53.39 36.64 17.83
CA SER A 456 53.82 37.85 17.19
C SER A 456 54.44 38.68 18.30
N VAL A 457 55.73 38.97 18.11
CA VAL A 457 56.37 40.14 18.69
C VAL A 457 55.40 41.29 18.51
N LYS A 458 54.74 41.67 19.61
CA LYS A 458 53.95 42.90 19.66
C LYS A 458 54.94 44.02 19.31
N PRO A 459 54.66 44.91 18.35
CA PRO A 459 54.99 46.29 18.62
C PRO A 459 54.22 46.61 19.89
N GLU A 460 54.92 46.98 20.95
CA GLU A 460 54.31 47.66 22.08
C GLU A 460 53.52 48.85 21.54
N VAL A 461 52.21 48.65 21.38
CA VAL A 461 51.26 49.72 21.54
C VAL A 461 50.74 49.52 22.95
N THR A 462 51.42 50.14 23.91
CA THR A 462 50.87 50.41 25.22
C THR A 462 49.61 51.24 25.03
N GLU A 463 48.44 50.60 24.99
CA GLU A 463 47.19 51.30 25.27
C GLU A 463 47.31 51.89 26.68
N PRO A 464 47.04 53.20 26.87
CA PRO A 464 47.12 53.81 28.19
C PRO A 464 46.04 53.20 29.10
N LYS A 465 46.44 52.73 30.28
CA LYS A 465 45.50 52.29 31.33
C LYS A 465 44.74 53.52 31.87
N CYS A 466 43.62 53.87 31.24
CA CYS A 466 42.74 54.95 31.71
C CYS A 466 41.96 54.54 32.95
N GLN A 467 41.54 55.53 33.76
CA GLN A 467 40.76 55.27 34.96
C GLN A 467 39.33 54.78 34.61
N PRO A 468 38.60 54.12 35.53
CA PRO A 468 37.27 53.57 35.25
C PRO A 468 36.23 54.58 34.72
N TRP A 469 36.37 55.86 35.07
CA TRP A 469 35.54 56.98 34.61
C TRP A 469 36.09 57.70 33.36
N GLU A 470 37.12 57.15 32.72
CA GLU A 470 37.75 57.64 31.49
C GLU A 470 37.64 56.59 30.37
N LYS A 471 37.64 57.05 29.12
CA LYS A 471 37.68 56.21 27.93
C LYS A 471 38.84 56.63 27.05
N VAL A 472 39.45 55.66 26.36
CA VAL A 472 40.49 55.97 25.36
C VAL A 472 39.81 56.59 24.15
N HIS A 473 40.24 57.80 23.78
CA HIS A 473 39.87 58.42 22.51
C HIS A 473 41.14 58.96 21.87
N GLN A 474 41.48 58.48 20.67
CA GLN A 474 42.69 58.90 19.94
C GLN A 474 43.98 58.80 20.78
N SER A 475 44.15 57.68 21.50
CA SER A 475 45.32 57.36 22.32
C SER A 475 45.55 58.24 23.57
N GLN A 476 44.52 58.99 24.01
CA GLN A 476 44.51 59.71 25.28
C GLN A 476 43.27 59.32 26.11
N CYS A 477 43.40 59.38 27.43
CA CYS A 477 42.30 59.17 28.35
C CYS A 477 41.44 60.43 28.43
N VAL A 478 40.19 60.34 27.96
CA VAL A 478 39.21 61.41 28.05
C VAL A 478 38.07 61.00 28.99
N CYS A 479 37.49 61.96 29.70
CA CYS A 479 36.42 61.71 30.65
C CYS A 479 35.21 61.03 29.96
N LYS A 480 34.66 59.98 30.57
CA LYS A 480 33.38 59.41 30.16
C LYS A 480 32.26 60.42 30.41
N MET A 481 31.22 60.34 29.59
CA MET A 481 29.98 61.04 29.89
C MET A 481 29.20 60.27 30.98
N PRO A 482 28.39 60.92 31.83
CA PRO A 482 27.71 60.25 32.95
C PRO A 482 26.80 59.07 32.56
N TYR A 483 26.29 59.02 31.32
CA TYR A 483 25.49 57.90 30.82
C TYR A 483 26.33 56.71 30.33
N GLU A 484 27.65 56.89 30.14
CA GLU A 484 28.60 55.83 29.75
C GLU A 484 29.19 55.09 30.96
N CYS A 485 28.87 55.56 32.18
CA CYS A 485 29.19 54.86 33.40
C CYS A 485 28.28 53.64 33.58
N GLY A 486 28.89 52.48 33.79
CA GLY A 486 28.18 51.26 34.19
C GLY A 486 27.60 51.35 35.62
N PRO A 487 26.96 50.26 36.08
CA PRO A 487 26.38 50.20 37.42
C PRO A 487 27.46 50.38 38.50
N SER A 488 27.20 51.28 39.45
CA SER A 488 28.13 51.79 40.46
C SER A 488 27.31 52.19 41.71
N LEU A 489 27.95 52.29 42.87
CA LEU A 489 27.37 52.58 44.18
C LEU A 489 26.69 53.95 44.18
N ASP A 490 25.46 53.99 44.67
CA ASP A 490 24.69 55.25 44.74
C ASP A 490 25.19 56.15 45.86
N ILE A 491 25.18 57.44 45.57
CA ILE A 491 25.59 58.52 46.45
C ILE A 491 24.67 59.73 46.27
N CYS A 492 24.54 60.54 47.31
CA CYS A 492 23.91 61.85 47.23
C CYS A 492 25.00 62.93 47.19
N ALA A 493 24.90 63.83 46.21
CA ALA A 493 25.89 64.88 46.01
C ALA A 493 25.23 66.23 45.76
N THR A 494 25.81 67.26 46.34
CA THR A 494 25.38 68.65 46.13
C THR A 494 26.28 69.31 45.10
N ASP A 495 25.69 69.87 44.06
CA ASP A 495 26.40 70.72 43.09
C ASP A 495 26.83 72.00 43.80
N GLN A 496 28.14 72.27 43.86
CA GLN A 496 28.65 73.45 44.56
C GLN A 496 28.20 74.77 43.93
N ARG A 497 27.86 74.77 42.63
CA ARG A 497 27.44 75.95 41.87
C ARG A 497 25.95 76.23 42.02
N THR A 498 25.11 75.19 41.93
CA THR A 498 23.64 75.35 41.97
C THR A 498 23.03 75.09 43.35
N LYS A 499 23.84 74.59 44.31
CA LYS A 499 23.43 74.18 45.66
C LYS A 499 22.28 73.16 45.69
N ARG A 500 22.04 72.46 44.58
CA ARG A 500 21.03 71.40 44.48
C ARG A 500 21.62 70.04 44.81
N ASN A 501 20.87 69.26 45.57
CA ASN A 501 21.20 67.87 45.89
C ASN A 501 20.67 66.96 44.78
N THR A 502 21.54 66.14 44.20
CA THR A 502 21.20 65.23 43.10
C THR A 502 21.69 63.81 43.43
N PRO A 503 20.85 62.77 43.26
CA PRO A 503 21.32 61.39 43.36
C PRO A 503 22.23 61.05 42.18
N LEU A 504 23.42 60.54 42.47
CA LEU A 504 24.44 60.15 41.50
C LEU A 504 25.03 58.79 41.88
N THR A 505 25.95 58.27 41.07
CA THR A 505 26.78 57.10 41.42
C THR A 505 28.25 57.51 41.51
N VAL A 506 29.08 56.71 42.18
CA VAL A 506 30.52 56.97 42.34
C VAL A 506 31.21 57.20 40.98
N CYS A 507 30.95 56.35 39.98
CA CYS A 507 31.48 56.55 38.62
C CYS A 507 31.01 57.88 37.99
N LYS A 508 29.71 58.21 38.11
CA LYS A 508 29.14 59.44 37.54
C LYS A 508 29.74 60.68 38.19
N MET A 509 30.01 60.65 39.49
CA MET A 509 30.62 61.78 40.19
C MET A 509 32.07 61.99 39.76
N HIS A 510 32.87 60.91 39.62
CA HIS A 510 34.22 61.01 39.07
C HIS A 510 34.25 61.50 37.62
N ALA A 511 33.32 61.03 36.78
CA ALA A 511 33.17 61.50 35.41
C ALA A 511 32.86 63.01 35.36
N LEU A 512 31.96 63.49 36.23
CA LEU A 512 31.62 64.91 36.33
C LEU A 512 32.79 65.76 36.88
N GLU A 513 33.56 65.25 37.84
CA GLU A 513 34.79 65.91 38.34
C GLU A 513 35.85 66.01 37.24
N CYS A 514 36.05 64.92 36.47
CA CYS A 514 36.96 64.89 35.33
C CYS A 514 36.58 65.94 34.28
N MET A 515 35.27 66.15 34.06
CA MET A 515 34.75 67.22 33.20
C MET A 515 34.80 68.64 33.84
N GLY A 516 35.40 68.79 35.02
CA GLY A 516 35.60 70.08 35.70
C GLY A 516 34.43 70.57 36.55
N ARG A 517 33.43 69.73 36.85
CA ARG A 517 32.30 70.09 37.71
C ARG A 517 32.55 69.67 39.16
N LYS A 518 32.39 70.59 40.12
CA LYS A 518 32.65 70.33 41.54
C LYS A 518 31.37 69.94 42.28
N TYR A 519 31.40 68.75 42.89
CA TYR A 519 30.33 68.25 43.73
C TYR A 519 30.87 67.89 45.11
N SER A 520 30.04 68.03 46.15
CA SER A 520 30.36 67.58 47.51
C SER A 520 29.39 66.50 47.96
N LEU A 521 29.89 65.43 48.57
CA LEU A 521 29.04 64.39 49.17
C LEU A 521 28.16 64.97 50.28
N THR A 522 26.90 64.55 50.31
CA THR A 522 25.94 64.89 51.37
C THR A 522 25.15 63.66 51.78
N ASN A 523 24.46 63.74 52.93
CA ASN A 523 23.72 62.60 53.48
C ASN A 523 22.66 62.10 52.49
N ALA A 524 22.50 60.77 52.41
CA ALA A 524 21.58 60.13 51.46
C ALA A 524 20.13 60.63 51.58
N GLU A 525 19.68 61.00 52.79
CA GLU A 525 18.34 61.55 53.07
C GLU A 525 18.06 62.89 52.36
N ASN A 526 19.10 63.63 51.98
CA ASN A 526 18.97 64.94 51.34
C ASN A 526 18.68 64.85 49.83
N CYS A 527 18.74 63.64 49.26
CA CYS A 527 18.37 63.37 47.87
C CYS A 527 17.10 62.51 47.86
N HIS A 528 16.00 63.04 47.31
CA HIS A 528 14.79 62.23 47.14
C HIS A 528 15.02 61.22 46.02
N VAL A 529 15.21 59.95 46.37
CA VAL A 529 15.34 58.85 45.41
C VAL A 529 13.91 58.40 45.02
N PRO A 530 13.54 58.32 43.74
CA PRO A 530 12.28 57.70 43.33
C PRO A 530 12.29 56.21 43.74
N GLN A 531 11.14 55.64 44.14
CA GLN A 531 11.02 54.21 44.48
C GLN A 531 11.71 53.36 43.41
N ALA A 532 12.67 52.53 43.82
CA ALA A 532 13.57 51.80 42.94
C ALA A 532 12.76 50.90 41.99
N ALA A 533 12.74 51.25 40.71
CA ALA A 533 12.29 50.33 39.67
C ALA A 533 13.22 49.10 39.70
N ALA A 534 12.61 47.91 39.67
CA ALA A 534 13.33 46.64 39.68
C ALA A 534 14.45 46.64 38.61
N ILE A 535 15.70 46.48 39.05
CA ILE A 535 16.87 46.49 38.17
C ILE A 535 16.87 45.18 37.40
N SER A 536 16.70 45.26 36.08
CA SER A 536 16.74 44.10 35.20
C SER A 536 18.16 43.51 35.15
N CYS A 537 18.25 42.20 34.92
CA CYS A 537 19.49 41.45 34.98
C CYS A 537 20.64 41.96 34.08
N GLY A 538 20.36 42.81 33.08
CA GLY A 538 21.37 43.45 32.23
C GLY A 538 22.14 44.60 32.89
N SER A 539 21.78 45.00 34.12
CA SER A 539 22.40 46.15 34.82
C SER A 539 22.71 45.87 36.29
N CYS A 540 22.87 44.59 36.67
CA CYS A 540 23.27 44.24 38.03
C CYS A 540 24.62 44.84 38.41
N ARG A 541 24.73 45.26 39.67
CA ARG A 541 25.99 45.77 40.21
C ARG A 541 26.99 44.64 40.26
N SER A 542 28.27 45.00 40.36
CA SER A 542 29.32 44.01 40.32
C SER A 542 29.10 42.94 41.41
N TRP A 543 28.77 43.33 42.65
CA TRP A 543 28.51 42.45 43.81
C TRP A 543 27.14 41.74 43.82
N GLU A 544 26.37 41.86 42.75
CA GLU A 544 25.06 41.23 42.60
C GLU A 544 25.09 40.20 41.47
N LYS A 545 24.30 39.13 41.61
CA LYS A 545 23.99 38.16 40.57
C LYS A 545 22.53 38.28 40.15
N CYS A 546 22.25 37.99 38.90
CA CYS A 546 20.88 37.89 38.42
C CYS A 546 20.22 36.63 38.99
N ASP A 547 19.12 36.80 39.71
CA ASP A 547 18.21 35.70 39.96
C ASP A 547 17.31 35.50 38.74
N VAL A 548 17.53 34.40 38.03
CA VAL A 548 16.89 34.06 36.74
C VAL A 548 15.37 33.88 36.90
N LEU A 549 14.90 33.52 38.09
CA LEU A 549 13.48 33.29 38.36
C LEU A 549 12.70 34.58 38.59
N SER A 550 13.29 35.55 39.29
CA SER A 550 12.64 36.83 39.60
C SER A 550 13.03 37.96 38.64
N ASN A 551 14.00 37.73 37.75
CA ASN A 551 14.60 38.72 36.83
C ASN A 551 15.13 39.97 37.55
N ASN A 552 15.56 39.79 38.80
CA ASN A 552 16.05 40.84 39.69
C ASN A 552 17.48 40.54 40.13
N CYS A 553 18.25 41.59 40.42
CA CYS A 553 19.60 41.46 40.95
C CYS A 553 19.56 41.15 42.46
N VAL A 554 20.20 40.04 42.87
CA VAL A 554 20.34 39.60 44.26
C VAL A 554 21.81 39.57 44.66
N CYS A 555 22.13 39.74 45.94
CA CYS A 555 23.51 39.74 46.42
C CYS A 555 24.24 38.41 46.10
N ASP A 556 25.49 38.51 45.62
CA ASP A 556 26.31 37.36 45.26
C ASP A 556 27.34 37.05 46.34
N GLU A 557 26.99 36.18 47.30
CA GLU A 557 27.83 35.85 48.46
C GLU A 557 29.03 34.94 48.15
N ASP A 558 29.03 34.23 47.02
CA ASP A 558 30.01 33.16 46.71
C ASP A 558 31.22 33.65 45.88
N ARG A 559 31.28 34.93 45.52
CA ARG A 559 32.29 35.43 44.58
C ARG A 559 33.53 35.97 45.30
N LEU A 560 34.60 35.16 45.32
CA LEU A 560 35.95 35.61 45.67
C LEU A 560 36.45 36.67 44.66
N GLY A 561 36.92 37.80 45.19
CA GLY A 561 36.92 39.11 44.53
C GLY A 561 37.68 39.23 43.20
N LYS A 562 37.17 40.12 42.33
CA LYS A 562 37.92 40.63 41.17
C LYS A 562 38.81 41.79 41.64
N GLU A 563 40.12 41.68 41.39
CA GLU A 563 41.06 42.80 41.50
C GLU A 563 40.74 43.87 40.43
N GLY A 564 39.84 44.81 40.75
CA GLY A 564 39.50 45.92 39.88
C GLY A 564 38.16 46.57 40.23
N GLY A 565 38.21 47.70 40.94
CA GLY A 565 37.06 48.53 41.30
C GLY A 565 37.52 49.91 41.79
N ILE A 566 36.62 50.91 41.80
CA ILE A 566 36.96 52.27 42.27
C ILE A 566 37.22 52.21 43.78
N GLN A 567 38.38 52.74 44.22
CA GLN A 567 38.69 52.84 45.65
C GLN A 567 38.00 54.05 46.27
N ILE A 568 37.30 53.80 47.38
CA ILE A 568 36.46 54.75 48.10
C ILE A 568 36.85 54.78 49.58
N CYS A 569 36.55 55.89 50.23
CA CYS A 569 36.69 56.06 51.67
C CYS A 569 35.32 55.93 52.32
N ALA A 570 35.15 54.92 53.17
CA ALA A 570 33.88 54.65 53.82
C ALA A 570 34.04 54.39 55.32
N GLU A 571 32.97 54.66 56.06
CA GLU A 571 32.83 54.34 57.47
C GLU A 571 31.75 53.27 57.63
N VAL A 572 32.13 52.17 58.29
CA VAL A 572 31.28 51.00 58.50
C VAL A 572 30.77 51.02 59.93
N SER A 573 29.46 50.90 60.10
CA SER A 573 28.79 50.81 61.41
C SER A 573 29.47 49.77 62.33
N GLY A 574 30.11 50.24 63.40
CA GLY A 574 30.84 49.41 64.38
C GLY A 574 32.37 49.60 64.38
N SER A 575 32.97 50.26 63.38
CA SER A 575 34.39 50.64 63.34
C SER A 575 34.55 52.16 63.50
N ALA A 576 35.37 52.61 64.46
CA ALA A 576 35.64 54.04 64.69
C ALA A 576 36.65 54.66 63.69
N ALA A 577 37.22 53.84 62.79
CA ALA A 577 38.22 54.29 61.82
C ALA A 577 37.66 54.28 60.40
N ARG A 578 37.97 55.35 59.64
CA ARG A 578 37.71 55.46 58.19
C ARG A 578 38.60 54.46 57.45
N GLN A 579 38.01 53.68 56.56
CA GLN A 579 38.73 52.62 55.83
C GLN A 579 38.65 52.86 54.33
N THR A 580 39.78 52.67 53.66
CA THR A 580 39.84 52.59 52.20
C THR A 580 39.41 51.19 51.78
N MET A 581 38.37 51.11 50.96
CA MET A 581 37.87 49.86 50.40
C MET A 581 37.46 50.07 48.95
N THR A 582 37.32 48.99 48.20
CA THR A 582 36.77 49.02 46.85
C THR A 582 35.25 49.13 46.88
N GLU A 583 34.70 49.64 45.80
CA GLU A 583 33.25 49.69 45.58
C GLU A 583 32.58 48.31 45.72
N TRP A 584 33.29 47.24 45.32
CA TRP A 584 32.86 45.85 45.49
C TRP A 584 32.71 45.47 46.96
N GLU A 585 33.75 45.73 47.76
CA GLU A 585 33.77 45.40 49.19
C GLU A 585 32.67 46.17 49.94
N ALA A 586 32.48 47.46 49.64
CA ALA A 586 31.39 48.24 50.22
C ALA A 586 30.00 47.69 49.85
N GLY A 587 29.84 47.21 48.62
CA GLY A 587 28.61 46.55 48.17
C GLY A 587 28.31 45.24 48.90
N GLN A 588 29.33 44.39 49.07
CA GLN A 588 29.23 43.14 49.83
C GLN A 588 28.85 43.37 51.30
N LEU A 589 29.47 44.37 51.95
CA LEU A 589 29.12 44.71 53.34
C LEU A 589 27.66 45.19 53.47
N ARG A 590 27.15 45.95 52.49
CA ARG A 590 25.72 46.34 52.43
C ARG A 590 24.81 45.13 52.23
N CYS A 591 25.20 44.19 51.38
CA CYS A 591 24.48 42.93 51.18
C CYS A 591 24.39 42.07 52.45
N GLN A 592 25.45 42.10 53.28
CA GLN A 592 25.49 41.43 54.58
C GLN A 592 24.73 42.19 55.69
N GLY A 593 24.00 43.26 55.35
CA GLY A 593 23.18 44.05 56.28
C GLY A 593 23.93 45.09 57.09
N GLN A 594 25.21 45.37 56.80
CA GLN A 594 25.97 46.42 57.46
C GLN A 594 25.71 47.79 56.83
N THR A 595 25.61 48.83 57.66
CA THR A 595 25.45 50.20 57.15
C THR A 595 26.83 50.76 56.80
N VAL A 596 27.05 51.02 55.51
CA VAL A 596 28.28 51.61 54.97
C VAL A 596 28.01 53.03 54.47
N THR A 597 28.59 54.01 55.16
CA THR A 597 28.46 55.44 54.83
C THR A 597 29.70 55.92 54.06
N LEU A 598 29.48 56.53 52.90
CA LEU A 598 30.58 57.02 52.07
C LEU A 598 31.06 58.38 52.58
N VAL A 599 32.35 58.49 52.92
CA VAL A 599 32.98 59.73 53.37
C VAL A 599 33.69 60.44 52.21
N GLY A 600 34.22 59.67 51.26
CA GLY A 600 34.90 60.18 50.08
C GLY A 600 34.84 59.20 48.91
N ILE A 601 34.80 59.72 47.69
CA ILE A 601 34.88 58.91 46.45
C ILE A 601 36.32 58.52 46.08
N ARG A 602 37.30 58.90 46.90
CA ARG A 602 38.74 58.58 46.78
C ARG A 602 39.18 57.81 48.04
N PRO A 603 40.34 57.14 48.03
CA PRO A 603 40.91 56.51 49.22
C PRO A 603 40.96 57.47 50.41
N CYS A 604 40.81 56.96 51.62
CA CYS A 604 40.97 57.78 52.82
C CYS A 604 42.42 58.26 52.89
N ASP A 605 42.62 59.55 53.14
CA ASP A 605 43.95 60.06 53.45
C ASP A 605 44.45 59.32 54.69
N VAL A 606 45.62 58.67 54.56
CA VAL A 606 46.31 58.09 55.71
C VAL A 606 46.73 59.28 56.57
N GLN A 607 45.95 59.58 57.61
CA GLN A 607 46.43 60.47 58.66
C GLN A 607 47.65 59.80 59.27
N SER A 608 48.84 60.31 58.92
CA SER A 608 50.02 60.10 59.74
C SER A 608 49.64 60.49 61.17
N LYS A 609 49.83 59.57 62.11
CA LYS A 609 50.13 60.03 63.47
C LYS A 609 51.41 60.84 63.44
#